data_AF-A0AAW9KII7-F1
#
_entry.id   AF-A0AAW9KII7-F1
#
_cell.length_a   1.000
_cell.length_b   1.000
_cell.length_c   1.000
_cell.angle_alpha   90.00
_cell.angle_beta   90.00
_cell.angle_gamma   90.00
#
_symmetry.space_group_name_H-M   'P 1'
#
loop_
_entity.id
_entity.type
_entity.pdbx_description
1 polymer ?
#
loop_
_entity_poly.entity_id
_entity_poly.type
_entity_poly.pdbx_seq_one_letter_code
_entity_poly.pdbx_strand_id
1 'polypeptide(L)'
;ITISNFNYSSYDVPSKFNDFKIVHISDLHNKMFGKEQSEILEEIEKLSPDIIIVTGDLIDRRRYNLDKAMDFINGAIEIAPIYYVSGNHEAWSGKYSEIKDSLIEVGVNIIDDTKLEITKENSTIYLLGLSDPSFLTSNYTDGTDISNMEEYLSNWSNIEGFK
;
A
#
# COMPACT_ATOMS: atom_id res chain seq x y z
N ILE A 1 15.43 6.16 11.73
CA ILE A 1 14.75 5.40 10.66
C ILE A 1 15.83 4.75 9.81
N THR A 2 15.61 3.54 9.30
CA THR A 2 16.56 2.86 8.39
C THR A 2 15.89 2.64 7.05
N ILE A 3 16.57 2.98 5.96
CA ILE A 3 16.06 2.85 4.59
C ILE A 3 16.80 1.70 3.91
N SER A 4 16.05 0.72 3.42
CA SER A 4 16.54 -0.35 2.55
C SER A 4 16.27 0.00 1.10
N ASN A 5 17.27 -0.12 0.24
CA ASN A 5 17.15 0.23 -1.18
C ASN A 5 17.23 -1.03 -2.04
N PHE A 6 16.32 -1.14 -3.01
CA PHE A 6 16.29 -2.21 -4.00
C PHE A 6 16.23 -1.59 -5.39
N ASN A 7 17.11 -2.04 -6.28
CA ASN A 7 17.07 -1.65 -7.68
C ASN A 7 16.54 -2.81 -8.50
N TYR A 8 15.44 -2.60 -9.21
CA TYR A 8 14.86 -3.56 -10.13
C TYR A 8 15.06 -3.10 -11.56
N SER A 9 15.46 -4.02 -12.44
CA SER A 9 15.62 -3.76 -13.87
C SER A 9 15.14 -4.95 -14.68
N SER A 10 14.31 -4.70 -15.68
CA SER A 10 13.82 -5.71 -16.62
C SER A 10 13.59 -5.08 -17.99
N TYR A 11 13.81 -5.85 -19.05
CA TYR A 11 13.45 -5.45 -20.43
C TYR A 11 11.94 -5.34 -20.64
N ASP A 12 11.15 -5.96 -19.75
CA ASP A 12 9.69 -5.89 -19.77
C ASP A 12 9.15 -4.59 -19.16
N VAL A 13 9.99 -3.83 -18.43
CA VAL A 13 9.60 -2.51 -17.90
C VAL A 13 9.85 -1.46 -18.97
N PRO A 14 8.85 -0.65 -19.37
CA PRO A 14 9.04 0.38 -20.38
C PRO A 14 10.09 1.41 -19.95
N SER A 15 10.95 1.83 -20.87
CA SER A 15 12.05 2.78 -20.59
C SER A 15 11.61 4.13 -20.03
N LYS A 16 10.33 4.50 -20.21
CA LYS A 16 9.72 5.69 -19.59
C LYS A 16 9.64 5.61 -18.06
N PHE A 17 9.71 4.40 -17.50
CA PHE A 17 9.80 4.13 -16.06
C PHE A 17 11.23 3.96 -15.56
N ASN A 18 12.25 4.30 -16.37
CA ASN A 18 13.60 4.41 -15.85
C ASN A 18 13.65 5.43 -14.70
N ASP A 19 14.38 5.07 -13.65
CA ASP A 19 14.50 5.84 -12.40
C ASP A 19 13.16 6.11 -11.70
N PHE A 20 12.09 5.37 -12.03
CA PHE A 20 10.82 5.44 -11.31
C PHE A 20 10.99 4.93 -9.88
N LYS A 21 10.68 5.77 -8.91
CA LYS A 21 10.89 5.50 -7.49
C LYS A 21 9.59 5.20 -6.78
N ILE A 22 9.59 4.05 -6.10
CA ILE A 22 8.51 3.61 -5.24
C ILE A 22 9.04 3.62 -3.81
N VAL A 23 8.42 4.42 -2.94
CA VAL A 23 8.62 4.28 -1.50
C VAL A 23 7.60 3.28 -0.97
N HIS A 24 8.08 2.26 -0.28
CA HIS A 24 7.26 1.22 0.32
C HIS A 24 7.24 1.34 1.84
N ILE A 25 6.04 1.48 2.39
CA ILE A 25 5.76 1.51 3.82
C ILE A 25 4.86 0.31 4.16
N SER A 26 5.16 -0.38 5.25
CA SER A 26 4.37 -1.50 5.77
C SER A 26 4.48 -1.54 7.29
N ASP A 27 3.49 -2.12 7.96
CA ASP A 27 3.54 -2.46 9.39
C ASP A 27 3.84 -1.24 10.29
N LEU A 28 3.25 -0.08 9.96
CA LEU A 28 3.46 1.15 10.73
C LEU A 28 2.87 1.02 12.15
N HIS A 29 1.74 0.32 12.30
CA HIS A 29 1.08 0.02 13.57
C HIS A 29 0.93 1.21 14.52
N ASN A 30 0.46 2.34 14.00
CA ASN A 30 0.32 3.61 14.74
C ASN A 30 1.61 4.11 15.43
N LYS A 31 2.78 3.64 15.00
CA LYS A 31 4.06 4.11 15.50
C LYS A 31 4.32 5.52 14.98
N MET A 32 4.79 6.39 15.87
CA MET A 32 5.12 7.77 15.57
C MET A 32 6.64 7.93 15.47
N PHE A 33 7.10 8.64 14.45
CA PHE A 33 8.49 9.03 14.26
C PHE A 33 8.56 10.56 14.22
N GLY A 34 9.03 11.17 15.30
CA GLY A 34 8.92 12.61 15.50
C GLY A 34 7.48 13.09 15.77
N LYS A 35 7.31 14.41 15.83
CA LYS A 35 5.98 15.04 15.95
C LYS A 35 5.29 14.97 14.60
N GLU A 36 4.01 14.56 14.55
CA GLU A 36 3.22 14.52 13.30
C GLU A 36 3.95 13.76 12.17
N GLN A 37 4.68 12.69 12.51
CA GLN A 37 5.45 11.86 11.57
C GLN A 37 6.58 12.59 10.82
N SER A 38 6.99 13.78 11.26
CA SER A 38 8.04 14.60 10.63
C SER A 38 9.30 13.82 10.26
N GLU A 39 9.82 12.97 11.14
CA GLU A 39 11.08 12.26 10.87
C GLU A 39 10.95 11.29 9.68
N ILE A 40 9.82 10.58 9.54
CA ILE A 40 9.62 9.65 8.42
C ILE A 40 9.25 10.40 7.15
N LEU A 41 8.43 11.45 7.26
CA LEU A 41 8.02 12.28 6.13
C LEU A 41 9.21 13.01 5.50
N GLU A 42 10.12 13.56 6.29
CA GLU A 42 11.35 14.20 5.79
C GLU A 42 12.23 13.21 5.02
N GLU A 43 12.34 11.97 5.49
CA GLU A 43 13.11 10.94 4.79
C GLU A 43 12.43 10.53 3.47
N ILE A 44 11.10 10.41 3.44
CA ILE A 44 10.35 10.13 2.22
C ILE A 44 10.50 11.27 1.21
N GLU A 45 10.40 12.53 1.65
CA GLU A 45 10.53 13.70 0.79
C GLU A 45 11.92 13.76 0.12
N LYS A 46 12.99 13.47 0.87
CA LYS A 46 14.37 13.40 0.37
C LYS A 46 14.57 12.35 -0.73
N LEU A 47 13.77 11.27 -0.73
CA LEU A 47 13.83 10.24 -1.76
C LEU A 47 13.19 10.69 -3.08
N SER A 48 12.29 11.69 -3.02
CA SER A 48 11.49 12.20 -4.14
C SER A 48 10.80 11.07 -4.92
N PRO A 49 9.88 10.32 -4.27
CA PRO A 49 9.18 9.21 -4.91
C PRO A 49 8.24 9.67 -6.03
N ASP A 50 8.06 8.83 -7.04
CA ASP A 50 6.96 8.98 -7.99
C ASP A 50 5.63 8.53 -7.37
N ILE A 51 5.67 7.48 -6.53
CA ILE A 51 4.53 6.97 -5.78
C ILE A 51 4.94 6.45 -4.39
N ILE A 52 3.98 6.41 -3.48
CA ILE A 52 4.11 5.74 -2.18
C ILE A 52 3.14 4.56 -2.15
N ILE A 53 3.63 3.38 -1.80
CA ILE A 53 2.79 2.20 -1.57
C ILE A 53 2.77 1.87 -0.08
N VAL A 54 1.57 1.64 0.46
CA VAL A 54 1.33 1.23 1.84
C VAL A 54 0.69 -0.15 1.81
N THR A 55 1.41 -1.18 2.27
CA THR A 55 0.95 -2.57 2.18
C THR A 55 0.41 -3.09 3.50
N GLY A 56 -0.58 -2.38 4.04
CA GLY A 56 -1.32 -2.79 5.22
C GLY A 56 -0.65 -2.48 6.56
N ASP A 57 -1.37 -2.83 7.62
CA ASP A 57 -0.96 -2.72 9.02
C ASP A 57 -0.52 -1.30 9.40
N LEU A 58 -1.23 -0.31 8.86
CA LEU A 58 -1.07 1.09 9.21
C LEU A 58 -1.49 1.35 10.66
N ILE A 59 -2.51 0.62 11.11
CA ILE A 59 -3.05 0.69 12.48
C ILE A 59 -2.63 -0.52 13.34
N ASP A 60 -2.63 -0.35 14.66
CA ASP A 60 -2.54 -1.46 15.60
C ASP A 60 -3.94 -1.80 16.15
N ARG A 61 -4.52 -2.95 15.77
CA ARG A 61 -5.83 -3.39 16.30
C ARG A 61 -5.88 -3.45 17.83
N ARG A 62 -4.75 -3.72 18.51
CA ARG A 62 -4.68 -3.81 19.98
C ARG A 62 -4.62 -2.44 20.64
N ARG A 63 -4.22 -1.41 19.89
CA ARG A 63 -4.02 -0.03 20.35
C ARG A 63 -4.56 0.95 19.31
N TYR A 64 -5.78 0.70 18.87
CA TYR A 64 -6.40 1.43 17.77
C TYR A 64 -6.33 2.94 18.00
N ASN A 65 -5.76 3.64 17.04
CA ASN A 65 -5.74 5.10 17.01
C ASN A 65 -5.69 5.57 15.55
N LEU A 66 -6.85 5.94 15.01
CA LEU A 66 -6.94 6.37 13.62
C LEU A 66 -6.19 7.69 13.38
N ASP A 67 -6.26 8.64 14.32
CA ASP A 67 -5.59 9.94 14.19
C ASP A 67 -4.08 9.79 13.92
N LYS A 68 -3.40 8.89 14.63
CA LYS A 68 -1.96 8.63 14.43
C LYS A 68 -1.64 8.00 13.07
N ALA A 69 -2.54 7.16 12.56
CA ALA A 69 -2.40 6.64 11.20
C ALA A 69 -2.60 7.76 10.18
N MET A 70 -3.60 8.62 10.41
CA MET A 70 -3.90 9.75 9.53
C MET A 70 -2.84 10.84 9.58
N ASP A 71 -2.12 11.04 10.69
CA ASP A 71 -0.96 11.94 10.75
C ASP A 71 0.08 11.58 9.68
N PHE A 72 0.35 10.28 9.49
CA PHE A 72 1.26 9.81 8.44
C PHE A 72 0.68 10.07 7.05
N ILE A 73 -0.57 9.67 6.84
CA ILE A 73 -1.21 9.75 5.52
C ILE A 73 -1.34 11.21 5.06
N ASN A 74 -1.78 12.10 5.94
CA ASN A 74 -1.94 13.53 5.64
C ASN A 74 -0.61 14.20 5.27
N GLY A 75 0.51 13.76 5.86
CA GLY A 75 1.82 14.26 5.45
C GLY A 75 2.33 13.61 4.16
N ALA A 76 2.15 12.31 4.02
CA ALA A 76 2.69 11.55 2.89
C ALA A 76 1.98 11.85 1.56
N ILE A 77 0.67 12.15 1.61
CA ILE A 77 -0.14 12.42 0.41
C ILE A 77 0.29 13.73 -0.28
N GLU A 78 0.85 14.67 0.49
CA GLU A 78 1.41 15.92 -0.04
C GLU A 78 2.74 15.71 -0.77
N ILE A 79 3.41 14.57 -0.56
CA ILE A 79 4.70 14.24 -1.18
C ILE A 79 4.49 13.54 -2.53
N ALA A 80 3.64 12.50 -2.56
CA ALA A 80 3.34 11.73 -3.76
C ALA A 80 2.01 10.96 -3.63
N PRO A 81 1.41 10.53 -4.76
CA PRO A 81 0.21 9.70 -4.73
C PRO A 81 0.41 8.42 -3.91
N ILE A 82 -0.55 8.12 -3.04
CA ILE A 82 -0.52 6.92 -2.20
C ILE A 82 -1.43 5.84 -2.79
N TYR A 83 -0.90 4.62 -2.84
CA TYR A 83 -1.66 3.40 -3.11
C TYR A 83 -1.60 2.49 -1.90
N TYR A 84 -2.77 1.96 -1.52
CA TYR A 84 -2.92 1.24 -0.27
C TYR A 84 -3.62 -0.10 -0.48
N VAL A 85 -3.12 -1.13 0.18
CA VAL A 85 -3.84 -2.39 0.44
C VAL A 85 -3.97 -2.61 1.92
N SER A 86 -5.04 -3.28 2.33
CA SER A 86 -5.36 -3.57 3.71
C SER A 86 -4.56 -4.75 4.27
N GLY A 87 -4.14 -4.64 5.53
CA GLY A 87 -3.47 -5.69 6.28
C GLY A 87 -4.42 -6.43 7.23
N ASN A 88 -3.87 -7.41 7.94
CA ASN A 88 -4.62 -8.21 8.89
C ASN A 88 -5.03 -7.41 10.15
N HIS A 89 -4.29 -6.37 10.54
CA HIS A 89 -4.71 -5.50 11.63
C HIS A 89 -5.96 -4.70 11.27
N GLU A 90 -6.06 -4.23 10.03
CA GLU A 90 -7.28 -3.61 9.53
C GLU A 90 -8.46 -4.60 9.51
N ALA A 91 -8.24 -5.82 8.99
CA ALA A 91 -9.25 -6.87 8.97
C ALA A 91 -9.81 -7.17 10.36
N TRP A 92 -8.93 -7.38 11.35
CA TRP A 92 -9.32 -7.77 12.70
C TRP A 92 -9.69 -6.61 13.61
N SER A 93 -9.59 -5.36 13.15
CA SER A 93 -9.99 -4.19 13.94
C SER A 93 -11.50 -4.10 14.14
N GLY A 94 -12.30 -4.68 13.24
CA GLY A 94 -13.74 -4.44 13.14
C GLY A 94 -14.08 -3.01 12.71
N LYS A 95 -13.08 -2.23 12.27
CA LYS A 95 -13.15 -0.80 11.94
C LYS A 95 -12.71 -0.50 10.51
N TYR A 96 -12.53 -1.52 9.66
CA TYR A 96 -11.95 -1.30 8.35
C TYR A 96 -12.74 -0.30 7.49
N SER A 97 -14.08 -0.30 7.55
CA SER A 97 -14.89 0.69 6.82
C SER A 97 -14.53 2.12 7.22
N GLU A 98 -14.36 2.40 8.52
CA GLU A 98 -14.01 3.71 9.06
C GLU A 98 -12.61 4.15 8.60
N ILE A 99 -11.65 3.22 8.64
CA ILE A 99 -10.29 3.45 8.15
C ILE A 99 -10.31 3.75 6.65
N LYS A 100 -10.96 2.89 5.87
CA LYS A 100 -11.06 3.02 4.42
C LYS A 100 -11.70 4.33 3.99
N ASP A 101 -12.81 4.72 4.62
CA ASP A 101 -13.50 5.97 4.32
C ASP A 101 -12.59 7.17 4.59
N SER A 102 -11.85 7.16 5.71
CA SER A 102 -10.92 8.24 6.07
C SER A 102 -9.74 8.35 5.08
N LEU A 103 -9.21 7.22 4.61
CA LEU A 103 -8.15 7.19 3.60
C LEU A 103 -8.64 7.72 2.25
N ILE A 104 -9.85 7.33 1.82
CA ILE A 104 -10.46 7.81 0.57
C ILE A 104 -10.73 9.31 0.63
N GLU A 105 -11.22 9.82 1.76
CA GLU A 105 -11.55 11.24 1.94
C GLU A 105 -10.35 12.16 1.69
N VAL A 106 -9.14 11.71 2.03
CA VAL A 106 -7.90 12.47 1.82
C VAL A 106 -7.20 12.14 0.49
N GLY A 107 -7.81 11.29 -0.35
CA GLY A 107 -7.34 11.02 -1.72
C GLY A 107 -6.40 9.81 -1.88
N VAL A 108 -6.32 8.92 -0.88
CA VAL A 108 -5.57 7.66 -1.02
C VAL A 108 -6.28 6.71 -2.00
N ASN A 109 -5.50 6.09 -2.89
CA ASN A 109 -6.00 5.07 -3.80
C ASN A 109 -6.01 3.71 -3.11
N ILE A 110 -7.17 3.29 -2.61
CA ILE A 110 -7.37 1.94 -2.08
C ILE A 110 -7.47 0.97 -3.26
N ILE A 111 -6.53 0.01 -3.33
CA ILE A 111 -6.44 -0.94 -4.44
C ILE A 111 -6.61 -2.41 -3.99
N ASP A 112 -7.27 -2.65 -2.85
CA ASP A 112 -7.65 -4.00 -2.41
C ASP A 112 -8.31 -4.79 -3.55
N ASP A 113 -7.73 -5.93 -3.89
CA ASP A 113 -8.25 -6.88 -4.87
C ASP A 113 -8.56 -6.26 -6.25
N THR A 114 -7.83 -5.21 -6.60
CA THR A 114 -8.00 -4.49 -7.86
C THR A 114 -6.66 -4.29 -8.56
N LYS A 115 -6.78 -3.93 -9.83
CA LYS A 115 -5.67 -3.51 -10.67
C LYS A 115 -5.83 -2.05 -11.04
N LEU A 116 -4.71 -1.36 -11.16
CA LEU A 116 -4.63 0.03 -11.59
C LEU A 116 -3.52 0.20 -12.62
N GLU A 117 -3.75 1.07 -13.59
CA GLU A 117 -2.77 1.45 -14.60
C GLU A 117 -2.03 2.72 -14.17
N ILE A 118 -0.71 2.64 -14.09
CA ILE A 118 0.15 3.82 -13.95
C ILE A 118 0.70 4.13 -15.33
N THR A 119 0.31 5.29 -15.87
CA THR A 119 0.70 5.71 -17.22
C THR A 119 1.65 6.90 -17.16
N LYS A 120 2.78 6.78 -17.86
CA LYS A 120 3.78 7.85 -18.06
C LYS A 120 3.94 8.07 -19.56
N GLU A 121 3.45 9.21 -20.03
CA GLU A 121 3.31 9.53 -21.46
C GLU A 121 2.50 8.47 -22.23
N ASN A 122 3.15 7.67 -23.06
CA ASN A 122 2.54 6.61 -23.88
C ASN A 122 2.92 5.20 -23.40
N SER A 123 3.46 5.07 -22.19
CA SER A 123 3.86 3.80 -21.58
C SER A 123 3.07 3.56 -20.30
N THR A 124 2.73 2.29 -20.05
CA THR A 124 1.90 1.90 -18.89
C THR A 124 2.54 0.74 -18.16
N ILE A 125 2.45 0.77 -16.83
CA ILE A 125 2.67 -0.40 -15.96
C ILE A 125 1.38 -0.67 -15.17
N TYR A 126 1.24 -1.91 -14.72
CA TYR A 126 0.12 -2.32 -13.88
C TYR A 126 0.55 -2.42 -12.42
N LEU A 127 -0.23 -1.81 -11.53
CA LEU A 127 -0.15 -2.01 -10.09
C LEU A 127 -1.31 -2.91 -9.67
N LEU A 128 -0.98 -4.05 -9.06
CA LEU A 128 -1.94 -5.07 -8.63
C LEU A 128 -1.96 -5.08 -7.10
N GLY A 129 -3.11 -4.82 -6.50
CA GLY A 129 -3.28 -4.84 -5.06
C GLY A 129 -4.13 -6.04 -4.64
N LEU A 130 -3.70 -6.73 -3.59
CA LEU A 130 -4.46 -7.81 -2.95
C LEU A 130 -4.72 -7.44 -1.50
N SER A 131 -5.96 -7.62 -1.05
CA SER A 131 -6.29 -7.48 0.37
C SER A 131 -5.71 -8.65 1.17
N ASP A 132 -5.48 -8.44 2.47
CA ASP A 132 -5.00 -9.52 3.33
C ASP A 132 -6.05 -10.66 3.43
N PRO A 133 -5.65 -11.93 3.30
CA PRO A 133 -6.53 -13.09 3.49
C PRO A 133 -7.32 -13.11 4.81
N SER A 134 -6.85 -12.37 5.81
CA SER A 134 -7.51 -12.22 7.11
C SER A 134 -8.94 -11.69 7.03
N PHE A 135 -9.31 -11.04 5.92
CA PHE A 135 -10.69 -10.64 5.64
C PHE A 135 -11.63 -11.83 5.35
N LEU A 136 -11.08 -13.00 4.99
CA LEU A 136 -11.82 -14.22 4.67
C LEU A 136 -11.74 -15.26 5.80
N THR A 137 -10.69 -15.18 6.63
CA THR A 137 -10.55 -16.08 7.78
C THR A 137 -11.44 -15.63 8.93
N SER A 138 -12.34 -16.50 9.39
CA SER A 138 -13.23 -16.23 10.53
C SER A 138 -12.49 -16.27 11.88
N ASN A 139 -11.40 -17.04 12.00
CA ASN A 139 -10.54 -17.11 13.18
C ASN A 139 -9.06 -17.31 12.81
N TYR A 140 -8.15 -16.78 13.63
CA TYR A 140 -6.68 -16.92 13.45
C TYR A 140 -6.18 -18.38 13.49
N THR A 141 -6.98 -19.32 14.02
CA THR A 141 -6.64 -20.74 14.10
C THR A 141 -7.04 -21.53 12.87
N ASP A 142 -7.97 -20.98 12.09
CA ASP A 142 -8.41 -21.57 10.84
C ASP A 142 -7.37 -21.09 9.82
N GLY A 143 -6.68 -22.02 9.15
CA GLY A 143 -5.59 -21.67 8.23
C GLY A 143 -5.98 -20.59 7.23
N THR A 144 -5.00 -19.83 6.75
CA THR A 144 -5.20 -18.71 5.83
C THR A 144 -5.97 -19.14 4.58
N ASP A 145 -7.18 -18.60 4.38
CA ASP A 145 -7.96 -18.82 3.17
C ASP A 145 -7.43 -17.93 2.05
N ILE A 146 -6.73 -18.53 1.09
CA ILE A 146 -6.11 -17.85 -0.04
C ILE A 146 -6.95 -17.97 -1.33
N SER A 147 -8.16 -18.53 -1.28
CA SER A 147 -8.94 -18.88 -2.47
C SER A 147 -9.19 -17.67 -3.38
N ASN A 148 -9.51 -16.52 -2.80
CA ASN A 148 -9.72 -15.29 -3.56
C ASN A 148 -8.42 -14.77 -4.20
N MET A 149 -7.28 -14.88 -3.50
CA MET A 149 -6.00 -14.48 -4.08
C MET A 149 -5.67 -15.32 -5.32
N GLU A 150 -5.88 -16.63 -5.26
CA GLU A 150 -5.69 -17.52 -6.40
C GLU A 150 -6.61 -17.15 -7.58
N GLU A 151 -7.87 -16.80 -7.29
CA GLU A 151 -8.81 -16.33 -8.31
C GLU A 151 -8.34 -15.01 -8.96
N TYR A 152 -7.93 -14.01 -8.17
CA TYR A 152 -7.45 -12.73 -8.71
C TYR A 152 -6.18 -12.90 -9.53
N LEU A 153 -5.21 -13.68 -9.05
CA LEU A 153 -3.98 -13.97 -9.78
C LEU A 153 -4.25 -14.74 -11.07
N SER A 154 -5.16 -15.72 -11.04
CA SER A 154 -5.59 -16.44 -12.24
C SER A 154 -6.25 -15.50 -13.25
N ASN A 155 -7.13 -14.60 -12.79
CA ASN A 155 -7.78 -13.61 -13.64
C ASN A 155 -6.77 -12.62 -14.27
N TRP A 156 -5.76 -12.21 -13.51
CA TRP A 156 -4.73 -11.27 -13.98
C TRP A 156 -3.64 -11.93 -14.82
N SER A 157 -3.47 -13.25 -14.75
CA SER A 157 -2.51 -13.99 -15.58
C SER A 157 -2.73 -13.86 -17.08
N ASN A 158 -3.94 -13.46 -17.48
CA ASN A 158 -4.29 -13.20 -18.89
C ASN A 158 -3.90 -11.79 -19.38
N ILE A 159 -3.34 -10.94 -18.51
CA ILE A 159 -2.88 -9.60 -18.89
C ILE A 159 -1.62 -9.73 -19.74
N GLU A 160 -1.59 -9.06 -20.88
CA GLU A 160 -0.41 -9.02 -21.75
C GLU A 160 0.78 -8.45 -20.97
N GLY A 161 1.85 -9.23 -20.84
CA GLY A 161 3.04 -8.86 -20.06
C GLY A 161 3.03 -9.30 -18.59
N PHE A 162 1.99 -9.98 -18.11
CA PHE A 162 2.00 -10.63 -16.78
C PHE A 162 2.99 -11.81 -16.80
N LYS A 163 3.99 -11.80 -15.91
CA LYS A 163 5.03 -12.83 -15.78
C LYS A 163 5.35 -13.10 -14.32
#